data_AF-A0A8I3ZZR5-F1
#
_entry.id   AF-A0A8I3ZZR5-F1
#
_cell.length_a   1.000
_cell.length_b   1.000
_cell.length_c   1.000
_cell.angle_alpha   90.00
_cell.angle_beta   90.00
_cell.angle_gamma   90.00
#
_symmetry.space_group_name_H-M   'P 1'
#
loop_
_entity.id
_entity.type
_entity.pdbx_description
1 polymer ?
#
loop_
_entity_poly.entity_id
_entity_poly.type
_entity_poly.pdbx_seq_one_letter_code
_entity_poly.pdbx_strand_id
1 'polypeptide(L)'
;MDDEMKREHLAVEQRMVHRIQRIMMECHREKVEAVEKARAEERLIAQEAIQAQKSKVVEEIVNTGITVIKDEKTSVAQLMREKEHEMNIFYGMAQRQRQEEEVQELLQEAEKTHQATLDNVMGKLADTQEELLFLAKQLGLMTNWKDFLEEELQETRMAFQKYINYTFPKLSPGHADFILPERKKTPSNLVIKEDETTLN
;
A
#
# COMPACT_ATOMS: atom_id res chain seq x y z
N MET A 1 -87.59 -66.36 -87.72
CA MET A 1 -86.77 -65.17 -88.04
C MET A 1 -86.72 -64.18 -86.88
N ASP A 2 -87.84 -63.77 -86.27
CA ASP A 2 -87.83 -62.77 -85.18
C ASP A 2 -87.09 -63.18 -83.88
N ASP A 3 -87.19 -64.44 -83.45
CA ASP A 3 -86.54 -64.91 -82.21
C ASP A 3 -85.02 -65.17 -82.33
N GLU A 4 -84.51 -65.19 -83.55
CA GLU A 4 -83.08 -65.36 -83.85
C GLU A 4 -82.40 -63.99 -83.86
N MET A 5 -83.05 -63.01 -84.48
CA MET A 5 -82.62 -61.61 -84.52
C MET A 5 -82.59 -60.98 -83.11
N LYS A 6 -83.56 -61.31 -82.24
CA LYS A 6 -83.58 -60.87 -80.83
C LYS A 6 -82.43 -61.46 -80.00
N ARG A 7 -82.04 -62.72 -80.26
CA ARG A 7 -80.92 -63.37 -79.56
C ARG A 7 -79.57 -62.77 -79.98
N GLU A 8 -79.39 -62.45 -81.25
CA GLU A 8 -78.19 -61.76 -81.73
C GLU A 8 -78.08 -60.34 -81.17
N HIS A 9 -79.18 -59.58 -81.11
CA HIS A 9 -79.21 -58.24 -80.52
C HIS A 9 -78.84 -58.25 -79.03
N LEU A 10 -79.41 -59.18 -78.26
CA LEU A 10 -79.06 -59.40 -76.84
C LEU A 10 -77.59 -59.81 -76.66
N ALA A 11 -77.04 -60.63 -77.56
CA ALA A 11 -75.63 -61.02 -77.52
C ALA A 11 -74.69 -59.86 -77.86
N VAL A 12 -75.08 -58.96 -78.78
CA VAL A 12 -74.33 -57.71 -79.06
C VAL A 12 -74.36 -56.78 -77.86
N GLU A 13 -75.52 -56.59 -77.23
CA GLU A 13 -75.66 -55.78 -76.02
C GLU A 13 -74.83 -56.34 -74.85
N GLN A 14 -74.86 -57.65 -74.61
CA GLN A 14 -74.03 -58.29 -73.58
C GLN A 14 -72.53 -58.11 -73.85
N ARG A 15 -72.09 -58.22 -75.12
CA ARG A 15 -70.70 -57.96 -75.50
C ARG A 15 -70.33 -56.49 -75.28
N MET A 16 -71.22 -55.55 -75.60
CA MET A 16 -71.00 -54.12 -75.34
C MET A 16 -70.95 -53.83 -73.84
N VAL A 17 -71.87 -54.35 -73.04
CA VAL A 17 -71.88 -54.21 -71.58
C VAL A 17 -70.59 -54.77 -70.97
N HIS A 18 -70.18 -55.97 -71.37
CA HIS A 18 -68.92 -56.56 -70.89
C HIS A 18 -67.70 -55.72 -71.28
N ARG A 19 -67.68 -55.17 -72.50
CA ARG A 19 -66.60 -54.30 -72.97
C ARG A 19 -66.56 -52.98 -72.18
N ILE A 20 -67.72 -52.38 -71.89
CA ILE A 20 -67.83 -51.18 -71.05
C ILE A 20 -67.39 -51.49 -69.61
N GLN A 21 -67.81 -52.61 -69.04
CA GLN A 21 -67.40 -53.04 -67.70
C GLN A 21 -65.88 -53.25 -67.61
N ARG A 22 -65.27 -53.85 -68.65
CA ARG A 22 -63.82 -54.04 -68.73
C ARG A 22 -63.07 -52.70 -68.76
N ILE A 23 -63.54 -51.76 -69.59
CA ILE A 23 -62.97 -50.40 -69.67
C ILE A 23 -63.13 -49.66 -68.33
N MET A 24 -64.27 -49.79 -67.65
CA MET A 24 -64.46 -49.20 -66.32
C MET A 24 -63.52 -49.80 -65.27
N MET A 25 -63.29 -51.11 -65.30
CA MET A 25 -62.32 -51.76 -64.40
C MET A 25 -60.89 -51.30 -64.65
N GLU A 26 -60.48 -51.18 -65.91
CA GLU A 26 -59.16 -50.67 -66.29
C GLU A 26 -58.98 -49.20 -65.88
N CYS A 27 -59.97 -48.34 -66.16
CA CYS A 27 -59.98 -46.94 -65.75
C CYS A 27 -59.97 -46.78 -64.22
N HIS A 28 -60.70 -47.64 -63.49
CA HIS A 28 -60.67 -47.65 -62.04
C HIS A 28 -59.29 -48.03 -61.51
N ARG A 29 -58.64 -49.04 -62.10
CA ARG A 29 -57.29 -49.45 -61.73
C ARG A 29 -56.27 -48.33 -61.98
N GLU A 30 -56.31 -47.69 -63.14
CA GLU A 30 -55.44 -46.56 -63.47
C GLU A 30 -55.66 -45.37 -62.53
N LYS A 31 -56.92 -45.07 -62.16
CA LYS A 31 -57.23 -44.04 -61.16
C LYS A 31 -56.61 -44.38 -59.81
N VAL A 32 -56.71 -45.63 -59.35
CA VAL A 32 -56.13 -46.05 -58.07
C VAL A 32 -54.61 -45.92 -58.12
N GLU A 33 -53.96 -46.41 -59.18
CA GLU A 33 -52.50 -46.28 -59.36
C GLU A 33 -52.05 -44.80 -59.41
N ALA A 34 -52.78 -43.94 -60.12
CA ALA A 34 -52.49 -42.50 -60.20
C ALA A 34 -52.64 -41.80 -58.83
N VAL A 35 -53.68 -42.16 -58.07
CA VAL A 35 -53.89 -41.62 -56.71
C VAL A 35 -52.82 -42.12 -55.74
N GLU A 36 -52.44 -43.40 -55.80
CA GLU A 36 -51.36 -43.93 -54.98
C GLU A 36 -50.03 -43.25 -55.27
N LYS A 37 -49.71 -43.04 -56.56
CA LYS A 37 -48.50 -42.33 -56.97
C LYS A 37 -48.50 -40.87 -56.50
N ALA A 38 -49.58 -40.13 -56.71
CA ALA A 38 -49.70 -38.75 -56.23
C ALA A 38 -49.58 -38.66 -54.70
N ARG A 39 -50.17 -39.62 -53.97
CA ARG A 39 -50.09 -39.67 -52.50
C ARG A 39 -48.70 -40.05 -52.00
N ALA A 40 -47.95 -40.88 -52.75
CA ALA A 40 -46.56 -41.19 -52.45
C ALA A 40 -45.65 -39.97 -52.67
N GLU A 41 -45.86 -39.23 -53.76
CA GLU A 41 -45.14 -37.98 -54.05
C GLU A 41 -45.42 -36.90 -52.99
N GLU A 42 -46.68 -36.69 -52.59
CA GLU A 42 -47.05 -35.77 -51.50
C GLU A 42 -46.38 -36.16 -50.17
N ARG A 43 -46.34 -37.46 -49.84
CA ARG A 43 -45.68 -37.95 -48.63
C ARG A 43 -44.19 -37.70 -48.65
N LEU A 44 -43.54 -37.88 -49.81
CA LEU A 44 -42.11 -37.63 -49.97
C LEU A 44 -41.80 -36.14 -49.76
N ILE A 45 -42.56 -35.26 -50.42
CA ILE A 45 -42.42 -33.80 -50.28
C ILE A 45 -42.65 -33.36 -48.82
N ALA A 46 -43.69 -33.90 -48.16
CA ALA A 46 -43.97 -33.61 -46.76
C ALA A 46 -42.82 -34.06 -45.84
N GLN A 47 -42.24 -35.24 -46.10
CA GLN A 47 -41.12 -35.76 -45.31
C GLN A 47 -39.84 -34.93 -45.50
N GLU A 48 -39.52 -34.53 -46.73
CA GLU A 48 -38.40 -33.64 -47.03
C GLU A 48 -38.57 -32.27 -46.37
N ALA A 49 -39.77 -31.69 -46.44
CA ALA A 49 -40.08 -30.42 -45.77
C ALA A 49 -39.91 -30.50 -44.25
N ILE A 50 -40.39 -31.58 -43.62
CA ILE A 50 -40.20 -31.82 -42.18
C ILE A 50 -38.72 -31.95 -41.84
N GLN A 51 -37.94 -32.66 -42.67
CA GLN A 51 -36.52 -32.87 -42.42
C GLN A 51 -35.70 -31.57 -42.59
N ALA A 52 -36.01 -30.77 -43.61
CA ALA A 52 -35.41 -29.45 -43.81
C ALA A 52 -35.72 -28.52 -42.62
N GLN A 53 -36.97 -28.52 -42.15
CA GLN A 53 -37.36 -27.71 -40.99
C GLN A 53 -36.69 -28.18 -39.71
N LYS A 54 -36.58 -29.50 -39.47
CA LYS A 54 -35.82 -30.06 -38.34
C LYS A 54 -34.36 -29.63 -38.39
N SER A 55 -33.71 -29.72 -39.55
CA SER A 55 -32.31 -29.29 -39.71
C SER A 55 -32.14 -27.82 -39.36
N LYS A 56 -33.04 -26.96 -39.85
CA LYS A 56 -33.01 -25.53 -39.59
C LYS A 56 -33.18 -25.21 -38.10
N VAL A 57 -34.15 -25.84 -37.43
CA VAL A 57 -34.38 -25.63 -35.99
C VAL A 57 -33.18 -26.10 -35.17
N VAL A 58 -32.57 -27.23 -35.52
CA VAL A 58 -31.35 -27.72 -34.84
C VAL A 58 -30.20 -26.74 -35.01
N GLU A 59 -29.99 -26.22 -36.22
CA GLU A 59 -28.95 -25.23 -36.49
C GLU A 59 -29.19 -23.92 -35.72
N GLU A 60 -30.43 -23.42 -35.68
CA GLU A 60 -30.80 -22.24 -34.89
C GLU A 60 -30.55 -22.44 -33.39
N ILE A 61 -30.91 -23.61 -32.84
CA ILE A 61 -30.66 -23.95 -31.43
C ILE A 61 -29.15 -23.99 -31.16
N VAL A 62 -28.37 -24.64 -32.02
CA VAL A 62 -26.91 -24.74 -31.85
C VAL A 62 -26.25 -23.37 -31.92
N ASN A 63 -26.60 -22.56 -32.92
CA ASN A 63 -26.04 -21.22 -33.10
C ASN A 63 -26.38 -20.32 -31.92
N THR A 64 -27.64 -20.33 -31.47
CA THR A 64 -28.09 -19.56 -30.30
C THR A 64 -27.41 -20.05 -29.02
N GLY A 65 -27.24 -21.36 -28.86
CA GLY A 65 -26.51 -21.94 -27.72
C GLY A 65 -25.05 -21.49 -27.69
N ILE A 66 -24.36 -21.49 -28.84
CA ILE A 66 -22.97 -21.04 -28.95
C ILE A 66 -22.86 -19.55 -28.59
N THR A 67 -23.77 -18.70 -29.06
CA THR A 67 -23.73 -17.26 -28.73
C THR A 67 -23.97 -17.01 -27.25
N VAL A 68 -24.95 -17.68 -26.64
CA VAL A 68 -25.24 -17.54 -25.20
C VAL A 68 -24.04 -17.96 -24.36
N ILE A 69 -23.45 -19.12 -24.64
CA ILE A 69 -22.27 -19.60 -23.91
C ILE A 69 -21.08 -18.64 -24.06
N LYS A 70 -20.90 -18.08 -25.25
CA LYS A 70 -19.83 -17.10 -25.51
C LYS A 70 -20.06 -15.82 -24.70
N ASP A 71 -21.27 -15.29 -24.71
CA ASP A 71 -21.63 -14.07 -24.01
C ASP A 71 -21.48 -14.25 -22.49
N GLU A 72 -22.00 -15.36 -21.94
CA GLU A 72 -21.83 -15.74 -20.54
C GLU A 72 -20.35 -15.84 -20.16
N LYS A 73 -19.54 -16.52 -20.97
CA LYS A 73 -18.10 -16.65 -20.72
C LYS A 73 -17.39 -15.29 -20.72
N THR A 74 -17.74 -14.40 -21.65
CA THR A 74 -17.16 -13.05 -21.69
C THR A 74 -17.58 -12.20 -20.49
N SER A 75 -18.85 -12.29 -20.09
CA SER A 75 -19.39 -11.61 -18.92
C SER A 75 -18.70 -12.07 -17.63
N VAL A 76 -18.58 -13.38 -17.42
CA VAL A 76 -17.88 -13.94 -16.25
C VAL A 76 -16.39 -13.55 -16.24
N ALA A 77 -15.72 -13.59 -17.40
CA ALA A 77 -14.32 -13.20 -17.49
C ALA A 77 -14.09 -11.70 -17.24
N GLN A 78 -15.06 -10.86 -17.58
CA GLN A 78 -15.02 -9.44 -17.24
C GLN A 78 -15.21 -9.24 -15.73
N LEU A 79 -16.24 -9.86 -15.15
CA LEU A 79 -16.52 -9.77 -13.72
C LEU A 79 -15.35 -10.27 -12.86
N MET A 80 -14.68 -11.33 -13.29
CA MET A 80 -13.49 -11.86 -12.61
C MET A 80 -12.34 -10.84 -12.61
N ARG A 81 -12.08 -10.18 -13.74
CA ARG A 81 -11.04 -9.13 -13.83
C ARG A 81 -11.37 -7.91 -12.97
N GLU A 82 -12.64 -7.49 -12.96
CA GLU A 82 -13.11 -6.38 -12.11
C GLU A 82 -12.92 -6.73 -10.62
N LYS A 83 -13.28 -7.95 -10.21
CA LYS A 83 -13.13 -8.40 -8.83
C LYS A 83 -11.67 -8.59 -8.42
N GLU A 84 -10.82 -9.09 -9.31
CA GLU A 84 -9.38 -9.17 -9.08
C GLU A 84 -8.78 -7.76 -8.90
N HIS A 85 -9.17 -6.80 -9.74
CA HIS A 85 -8.72 -5.42 -9.61
C HIS A 85 -9.18 -4.77 -8.30
N GLU A 86 -10.44 -4.94 -7.93
CA GLU A 86 -11.00 -4.47 -6.65
C GLU A 86 -10.24 -5.06 -5.47
N MET A 87 -10.01 -6.38 -5.45
CA MET A 87 -9.25 -7.07 -4.41
C MET A 87 -7.81 -6.53 -4.31
N ASN A 88 -7.14 -6.32 -5.45
CA ASN A 88 -5.77 -5.79 -5.49
C ASN A 88 -5.69 -4.37 -4.92
N ILE A 89 -6.69 -3.52 -5.18
CA ILE A 89 -6.76 -2.18 -4.60
C ILE A 89 -6.90 -2.27 -3.08
N PHE A 90 -7.83 -3.09 -2.57
CA PHE A 90 -8.02 -3.28 -1.13
C PHE A 90 -6.77 -3.82 -0.45
N TYR A 91 -6.12 -4.82 -1.06
CA TYR A 91 -4.87 -5.36 -0.57
C TYR A 91 -3.76 -4.30 -0.52
N GLY A 92 -3.60 -3.51 -1.58
CA GLY A 92 -2.62 -2.43 -1.64
C GLY A 92 -2.87 -1.35 -0.60
N MET A 93 -4.14 -1.00 -0.33
CA MET A 93 -4.49 -0.05 0.74
C MET A 93 -4.14 -0.61 2.12
N ALA A 94 -4.52 -1.84 2.42
CA ALA A 94 -4.22 -2.49 3.71
C ALA A 94 -2.71 -2.68 3.94
N GLN A 95 -1.95 -2.94 2.87
CA GLN A 95 -0.50 -3.04 2.96
C GLN A 95 0.14 -1.68 3.26
N ARG A 96 -0.27 -0.61 2.55
CA ARG A 96 0.23 0.74 2.82
C ARG A 96 -0.09 1.20 4.23
N GLN A 97 -1.32 0.97 4.69
CA GLN A 97 -1.72 1.34 6.05
C GLN A 97 -0.85 0.63 7.11
N ARG A 98 -0.60 -0.67 6.95
CA ARG A 98 0.31 -1.39 7.86
C ARG A 98 1.73 -0.83 7.84
N GLN A 99 2.26 -0.52 6.66
CA GLN A 99 3.60 0.07 6.53
C GLN A 99 3.65 1.47 7.17
N GLU A 100 2.62 2.28 7.00
CA GLU A 100 2.51 3.60 7.61
C GLU A 100 2.45 3.50 9.14
N GLU A 101 1.66 2.58 9.68
CA GLU A 101 1.57 2.30 11.13
C GLU A 101 2.92 1.85 11.69
N GLU A 102 3.60 0.90 11.05
CA GLU A 102 4.93 0.42 11.46
C GLU A 102 5.98 1.55 11.44
N VAL A 103 5.99 2.39 10.38
CA VAL A 103 6.90 3.53 10.28
C VAL A 103 6.58 4.58 11.36
N GLN A 104 5.29 4.82 11.63
CA GLN A 104 4.87 5.77 12.66
C GLN A 104 5.27 5.29 14.06
N GLU A 105 5.12 4.00 14.37
CA GLU A 105 5.59 3.42 15.63
C GLU A 105 7.11 3.54 15.79
N LEU A 106 7.87 3.23 14.74
CA LEU A 106 9.33 3.39 14.75
C LEU A 106 9.76 4.85 14.95
N LEU A 107 9.09 5.79 14.31
CA LEU A 107 9.35 7.23 14.49
C LEU A 107 9.05 7.67 15.92
N GLN A 108 7.94 7.24 16.50
CA GLN A 108 7.61 7.56 17.89
C GLN A 108 8.61 6.98 18.87
N GLU A 109 9.10 5.76 18.63
CA GLU A 109 10.11 5.15 19.49
C GLU A 109 11.46 5.86 19.37
N ALA A 110 11.87 6.23 18.15
CA ALA A 110 13.05 7.05 17.93
C ALA A 110 12.92 8.43 18.62
N GLU A 111 11.77 9.07 18.54
CA GLU A 111 11.52 10.36 19.21
C GLU A 111 11.62 10.23 20.74
N LYS A 112 11.00 9.21 21.34
CA LYS A 112 11.08 8.95 22.79
C LYS A 112 12.52 8.71 23.25
N THR A 113 13.28 7.90 22.52
CA THR A 113 14.68 7.60 22.87
C THR A 113 15.57 8.84 22.74
N HIS A 114 15.36 9.67 21.71
CA HIS A 114 16.04 10.95 21.58
C HIS A 114 15.67 11.92 22.71
N GLN A 115 14.39 12.03 23.06
CA GLN A 115 13.94 12.88 24.16
C GLN A 115 14.55 12.44 25.50
N ALA A 116 14.53 11.14 25.81
CA ALA A 116 15.14 10.61 27.02
C ALA A 116 16.66 10.86 27.09
N THR A 117 17.33 10.82 25.94
CA THR A 117 18.76 11.13 25.83
C THR A 117 19.02 12.62 26.08
N LEU A 118 18.20 13.50 25.50
CA LEU A 118 18.27 14.94 25.73
C LEU A 118 18.02 15.28 27.20
N ASP A 119 16.99 14.71 27.82
CA ASP A 119 16.66 14.95 29.23
C ASP A 119 17.82 14.51 30.15
N ASN A 120 18.48 13.39 29.84
CA ASN A 120 19.66 12.93 30.57
C ASN A 120 20.84 13.91 30.46
N VAL A 121 21.13 14.38 29.24
CA VAL A 121 22.20 15.37 29.01
C VAL A 121 21.88 16.69 29.69
N MET A 122 20.63 17.15 29.63
CA MET A 122 20.17 18.36 30.31
C MET A 122 20.29 18.23 31.84
N GLY A 123 19.94 17.07 32.40
CA GLY A 123 20.13 16.79 33.83
C GLY A 123 21.60 16.89 34.24
N LYS A 124 22.51 16.21 33.51
CA LYS A 124 23.95 16.28 33.77
C LYS A 124 24.50 17.69 33.63
N LEU A 125 24.04 18.44 32.63
CA LEU A 125 24.46 19.83 32.44
C LEU A 125 24.04 20.68 33.64
N ALA A 126 22.80 20.54 34.11
CA ALA A 126 22.30 21.25 35.29
C ALA A 126 23.13 20.90 36.55
N ASP A 127 23.42 19.61 36.78
CA ASP A 127 24.25 19.16 37.91
C ASP A 127 25.64 19.80 37.86
N THR A 128 26.31 19.75 36.71
CA THR A 128 27.65 20.35 36.55
C THR A 128 27.63 21.87 36.71
N GLN A 129 26.55 22.54 36.29
CA GLN A 129 26.38 23.98 36.47
C GLN A 129 26.21 24.34 37.95
N GLU A 130 25.48 23.53 38.72
CA GLU A 130 25.34 23.71 40.17
C GLU A 130 26.68 23.52 40.89
N GLU A 131 27.43 22.46 40.55
CA GLU A 131 28.78 22.23 41.08
C GLU A 131 29.73 23.39 40.78
N LEU A 132 29.71 23.92 39.55
CA LEU A 132 30.53 25.05 39.13
C LEU A 132 30.17 26.32 39.92
N LEU A 133 28.87 26.59 40.11
CA LEU A 133 28.42 27.71 40.95
C LEU A 133 28.85 27.56 42.42
N PHE A 134 28.80 26.34 42.96
CA PHE A 134 29.32 26.07 44.30
C PHE A 134 30.83 26.34 44.39
N LEU A 135 31.61 25.85 43.43
CA LEU A 135 33.05 26.06 43.38
C LEU A 135 33.40 27.54 43.24
N ALA A 136 32.68 28.28 42.39
CA ALA A 136 32.86 29.71 42.23
C ALA A 136 32.60 30.48 43.54
N LYS A 137 31.57 30.10 44.30
CA LYS A 137 31.31 30.67 45.64
C LYS A 137 32.44 30.38 46.62
N GLN A 138 32.92 29.13 46.67
CA GLN A 138 34.05 28.75 47.52
C GLN A 138 35.32 29.52 47.17
N LEU A 139 35.61 29.67 45.88
CA LEU A 139 36.76 30.44 45.39
C LEU A 139 36.64 31.92 45.78
N GLY A 140 35.44 32.50 45.69
CA GLY A 140 35.17 33.86 46.15
C GLY A 140 35.46 34.05 47.65
N LEU A 141 35.01 33.11 48.49
CA LEU A 141 35.32 33.13 49.92
C LEU A 141 36.84 33.01 50.18
N MET A 142 37.51 32.06 49.52
CA MET A 142 38.97 31.89 49.67
C MET A 142 39.75 33.12 49.21
N THR A 143 39.28 33.79 48.16
CA THR A 143 39.89 35.05 47.67
C THR A 143 39.74 36.15 48.71
N ASN A 144 38.55 36.33 49.29
CA ASN A 144 38.34 37.31 50.37
C ASN A 144 39.21 37.01 51.60
N TRP A 145 39.32 35.73 52.00
CA TRP A 145 40.20 35.32 53.10
C TRP A 145 41.67 35.59 52.80
N LYS A 146 42.10 35.33 51.55
CA LYS A 146 43.46 35.63 51.11
C LYS A 146 43.74 37.12 51.19
N ASP A 147 42.82 37.96 50.71
CA ASP A 147 43.00 39.41 50.70
C ASP A 147 43.04 39.98 52.13
N PHE A 148 42.16 39.50 53.01
CA PHE A 148 42.17 39.83 54.44
C PHE A 148 43.51 39.49 55.12
N LEU A 149 44.02 38.26 54.92
CA LEU A 149 45.30 37.84 55.50
C LEU A 149 46.48 38.63 54.92
N GLU A 150 46.42 39.04 53.65
CA GLU A 150 47.45 39.86 53.03
C GLU A 150 47.45 41.29 53.59
N GLU A 151 46.27 41.85 53.88
CA GLU A 151 46.11 43.14 54.56
C GLU A 151 46.70 43.10 55.99
N GLU A 152 46.31 42.12 56.81
CA GLU A 152 46.87 41.95 58.16
C GLU A 152 48.40 41.74 58.13
N LEU A 153 48.91 40.97 57.16
CA LEU A 153 50.35 40.77 56.99
C LEU A 153 51.05 42.08 56.62
N GLN A 154 50.42 42.94 55.80
CA GLN A 154 50.98 44.23 55.45
C GLN A 154 50.98 45.20 56.64
N GLU A 155 49.92 45.21 57.45
CA GLU A 155 49.86 46.00 58.69
C GLU A 155 50.95 45.59 59.68
N THR A 156 51.13 44.29 59.89
CA THR A 156 52.20 43.77 60.76
C THR A 156 53.57 44.13 60.20
N ARG A 157 53.80 44.01 58.88
CA ARG A 157 55.05 44.45 58.23
C ARG A 157 55.34 45.92 58.49
N MET A 158 54.35 46.81 58.36
CA MET A 158 54.49 48.23 58.66
C MET A 158 54.80 48.48 60.14
N ALA A 159 54.14 47.78 61.06
CA ALA A 159 54.36 47.91 62.49
C ALA A 159 55.78 47.46 62.90
N PHE A 160 56.25 46.32 62.36
CA PHE A 160 57.62 45.84 62.58
C PHE A 160 58.65 46.81 62.04
N GLN A 161 58.45 47.34 60.82
CA GLN A 161 59.38 48.32 60.25
C GLN A 161 59.44 49.59 61.12
N LYS A 162 58.30 50.06 61.65
CA LYS A 162 58.25 51.18 62.59
C LYS A 162 59.04 50.90 63.88
N TYR A 163 58.89 49.70 64.44
CA TYR A 163 59.63 49.29 65.63
C TYR A 163 61.14 49.24 65.38
N ILE A 164 61.58 48.66 64.26
CA ILE A 164 63.00 48.58 63.88
C ILE A 164 63.58 49.98 63.69
N ASN A 165 62.88 50.85 62.97
CA ASN A 165 63.32 52.23 62.74
C ASN A 165 63.46 53.01 64.07
N TYR A 166 62.60 52.73 65.06
CA TYR A 166 62.66 53.35 66.38
C TYR A 166 63.82 52.80 67.24
N THR A 167 63.97 51.47 67.33
CA THR A 167 64.98 50.83 68.18
C THR A 167 66.39 50.94 67.60
N PHE A 168 66.51 50.97 66.27
CA PHE A 168 67.79 50.96 65.55
C PHE A 168 67.89 52.09 64.51
N PRO A 169 67.95 53.37 64.94
CA PRO A 169 67.92 54.52 64.02
C PRO A 169 69.16 54.64 63.11
N LYS A 170 70.22 53.88 63.38
CA LYS A 170 71.42 53.80 62.54
C LYS A 170 71.31 52.80 61.39
N LEU A 171 70.29 51.94 61.40
CA LEU A 171 70.02 51.04 60.27
C LEU A 171 69.35 51.83 59.15
N SER A 172 69.91 51.73 57.94
CA SER A 172 69.27 52.30 56.75
C SER A 172 67.93 51.62 56.48
N PRO A 173 66.90 52.36 56.00
CA PRO A 173 65.64 51.77 55.54
C PRO A 173 65.90 50.65 54.54
N GLY A 174 65.23 49.51 54.68
CA GLY A 174 65.36 48.35 53.80
C GLY A 174 66.36 47.27 54.26
N HIS A 175 67.27 47.58 55.20
CA HIS A 175 68.25 46.58 55.67
C HIS A 175 67.63 45.42 56.46
N ALA A 176 66.41 45.58 56.97
CA ALA A 176 65.71 44.57 57.76
C ALA A 176 64.57 43.88 56.99
N ASP A 177 64.41 44.14 55.69
CA ASP A 177 63.31 43.61 54.87
C ASP A 177 63.38 42.08 54.72
N PHE A 178 64.54 41.47 55.01
CA PHE A 178 64.70 40.03 55.04
C PHE A 178 63.95 39.35 56.20
N ILE A 179 63.58 40.09 57.26
CA ILE A 179 62.90 39.54 58.44
C ILE A 179 61.46 39.18 58.10
N LEU A 180 60.77 40.03 57.32
CA LEU A 180 59.44 39.75 56.75
C LEU A 180 59.41 40.09 55.25
N PRO A 181 59.96 39.21 54.38
CA PRO A 181 59.99 39.44 52.94
C PRO A 181 58.58 39.61 52.34
N GLU A 182 58.48 40.35 51.25
CA GLU A 182 57.27 40.39 50.43
C GLU A 182 57.00 39.03 49.77
N ARG A 183 55.71 38.71 49.53
CA ARG A 183 55.37 37.51 48.76
C ARG A 183 55.84 37.66 47.32
N LYS A 184 56.27 36.55 46.72
CA LYS A 184 56.58 36.50 45.29
C LYS A 184 55.30 36.78 44.51
N LYS A 185 55.37 37.71 43.54
CA LYS A 185 54.25 37.99 42.63
C LYS A 185 53.79 36.70 41.96
N THR A 186 52.49 36.60 41.69
CA THR A 186 51.93 35.48 40.94
C THR A 186 52.76 35.25 39.67
N PRO A 187 53.28 34.04 39.43
CA PRO A 187 54.07 33.73 38.25
C PRO A 187 53.31 34.14 36.99
N SER A 188 53.98 34.80 36.04
CA SER A 188 53.39 35.30 34.80
C SER A 188 52.67 34.23 33.98
N ASN A 189 53.02 32.95 34.19
CA ASN A 189 52.44 31.79 33.52
C ASN A 189 51.03 31.43 34.04
N LEU A 190 50.57 32.03 35.14
CA LEU A 190 49.25 31.82 35.73
C LEU A 190 48.35 33.06 35.59
N VAL A 191 48.88 34.16 35.08
CA VAL A 191 48.10 35.35 34.76
C VAL A 191 47.42 35.09 33.42
N ILE A 192 46.13 34.77 33.45
CA ILE A 192 45.29 34.68 32.26
C ILE A 192 45.21 36.11 31.70
N LYS A 193 45.72 36.32 30.48
CA LYS A 193 45.50 37.58 29.76
C LYS A 193 44.05 37.61 29.30
N GLU A 194 43.26 38.55 29.83
CA GLU A 194 41.85 38.73 29.45
C GLU A 194 41.67 39.06 27.95
N ASP A 195 42.73 39.46 27.24
CA ASP A 195 42.68 39.82 25.82
C ASP A 195 42.67 38.62 24.84
N GLU A 196 42.85 37.38 25.28
CA GLU A 196 42.92 36.20 24.37
C GLU A 196 41.65 35.32 24.37
N THR A 197 40.66 35.58 25.22
CA THR A 197 39.43 34.76 25.30
C THR A 197 38.28 35.23 24.39
N THR A 198 38.53 36.19 23.48
CA THR A 198 37.59 36.53 22.41
C THR A 198 38.18 36.19 21.04
N LEU A 199 38.30 34.90 20.70
CA LEU A 199 38.36 34.45 19.30
C LEU A 199 38.13 32.93 19.19
N ASN A 200 37.06 32.61 18.44
CA ASN A 200 36.55 31.32 17.94
C ASN A 200 35.60 30.53 18.84
#